data_AF-A0A5S4FJI2-F1
#
_entry.id   AF-A0A5S4FJI2-F1
#
_cell.length_a   1.000
_cell.length_b   1.000
_cell.length_c   1.000
_cell.angle_alpha   90.00
_cell.angle_beta   90.00
_cell.angle_gamma   90.00
#
_symmetry.space_group_name_H-M   'P 1'
#
loop_
_entity.id
_entity.type
_entity.pdbx_description
1 polymer ?
#
loop_
_entity_poly.entity_id
_entity_poly.type
_entity_poly.pdbx_seq_one_letter_code
_entity_poly.pdbx_strand_id
1 'polypeptide(L)'
;MRRQLRPTDVKRLNRTWRRNTSNRLGLIVESVTGPFNIGSIFRSAAAFGVDEIWLAGNATPPTNPKAGKTALGTERLVTWHEAVPATEAVKAAREAGYTVLAIELTGEALPLHKARLDRDVCLVVGSEDHGCSPALLDAADGVCYIPQVGRVGSFNVAVAAAIALAEARRQEWENLPDS
;
A
#
# COMPACT_ATOMS: atom_id res chain seq x y z
N MET A 1 -14.15 13.33 30.20
CA MET A 1 -13.01 12.45 30.49
C MET A 1 -12.70 11.64 29.23
N ARG A 2 -11.44 11.57 28.78
CA ARG A 2 -11.07 10.72 27.63
C ARG A 2 -11.11 9.25 28.06
N ARG A 3 -11.73 8.36 27.26
CA ARG A 3 -11.78 6.91 27.50
C ARG A 3 -11.47 6.17 26.20
N GLN A 4 -10.81 5.01 26.30
CA GLN A 4 -10.69 4.08 25.18
C GLN A 4 -12.07 3.57 24.73
N LEU A 5 -12.21 3.35 23.41
CA LEU A 5 -13.40 2.76 22.83
C LEU A 5 -13.48 1.26 23.17
N ARG A 6 -14.69 0.76 23.45
CA ARG A 6 -14.90 -0.69 23.58
C ARG A 6 -14.86 -1.35 22.20
N PRO A 7 -14.62 -2.67 22.11
CA PRO A 7 -14.60 -3.37 20.83
C PRO A 7 -15.84 -3.14 19.95
N THR A 8 -17.04 -3.04 20.54
CA THR A 8 -18.28 -2.74 19.81
C THR A 8 -18.32 -1.33 19.24
N ASP A 9 -17.77 -0.36 19.97
CA ASP A 9 -17.70 1.04 19.54
C ASP A 9 -16.67 1.20 18.41
N VAL A 10 -15.52 0.51 18.51
CA VAL A 10 -14.50 0.44 17.43
C VAL A 10 -15.09 -0.17 16.16
N LYS A 11 -15.83 -1.28 16.27
CA LYS A 11 -16.49 -1.90 15.10
C LYS A 11 -17.48 -0.96 14.43
N ARG A 12 -18.23 -0.17 15.22
CA ARG A 12 -19.17 0.83 14.70
C ARG A 12 -18.43 1.95 13.97
N LEU A 13 -17.38 2.50 14.59
CA LEU A 13 -16.54 3.54 13.99
C LEU A 13 -15.97 3.08 12.64
N ASN A 14 -15.32 1.91 12.61
CA ASN A 14 -14.72 1.37 11.38
C ASN A 14 -15.76 1.09 10.30
N ARG A 15 -16.99 0.70 10.67
CA ARG A 15 -18.08 0.50 9.70
C ARG A 15 -18.52 1.82 9.07
N THR A 16 -18.56 2.92 9.84
CA THR A 16 -18.86 4.25 9.28
C THR A 16 -17.82 4.65 8.26
N TRP A 17 -16.53 4.56 8.60
CA TRP A 17 -15.44 4.85 7.65
C TRP A 17 -15.53 3.99 6.39
N ARG A 18 -15.75 2.68 6.52
CA ARG A 18 -15.91 1.78 5.36
C ARG A 18 -17.09 2.14 4.46
N ARG A 19 -18.22 2.60 5.03
CA ARG A 19 -19.39 3.02 4.24
C ARG A 19 -19.16 4.30 3.46
N ASN A 20 -18.28 5.15 3.98
CA ASN A 20 -17.93 6.43 3.38
C ASN A 20 -16.67 6.33 2.51
N THR A 21 -16.10 5.14 2.32
CA THR A 21 -14.93 4.91 1.46
C THR A 21 -15.42 4.27 0.17
N SER A 22 -15.10 4.87 -0.97
CA SER A 22 -15.55 4.43 -2.30
C SER A 22 -14.43 4.18 -3.28
N ASN A 23 -13.28 4.86 -3.13
CA ASN A 23 -12.14 4.67 -4.01
C ASN A 23 -11.47 3.33 -3.70
N ARG A 24 -11.13 2.61 -4.77
CA ARG A 24 -10.40 1.34 -4.67
C ARG A 24 -8.92 1.59 -4.42
N LEU A 25 -8.32 0.72 -3.63
CA LEU A 25 -6.90 0.83 -3.30
C LEU A 25 -6.21 -0.50 -3.57
N GLY A 26 -5.30 -0.50 -4.53
CA GLY A 26 -4.44 -1.62 -4.86
C GLY A 26 -3.02 -1.44 -4.31
N LEU A 27 -2.26 -2.53 -4.24
CA LEU A 27 -0.85 -2.49 -3.89
C LEU A 27 -0.05 -3.48 -4.76
N ILE A 28 1.06 -3.04 -5.34
CA ILE A 28 2.09 -3.93 -5.88
C ILE A 28 3.26 -3.97 -4.89
N VAL A 29 3.72 -5.17 -4.59
CA VAL A 29 4.87 -5.42 -3.72
C VAL A 29 5.95 -6.10 -4.54
N GLU A 30 6.95 -5.33 -5.00
CA GLU A 30 8.02 -5.82 -5.85
C GLU A 30 9.22 -6.25 -5.01
N SER A 31 9.59 -7.53 -5.11
CA SER A 31 10.83 -8.10 -4.58
C SER A 31 11.11 -7.79 -3.10
N VAL A 32 10.05 -7.59 -2.29
CA VAL A 32 10.16 -7.53 -0.83
C VAL A 32 10.33 -8.94 -0.30
N THR A 33 11.51 -9.24 0.24
CA THR A 33 11.86 -10.61 0.65
C THR A 33 11.77 -10.81 2.15
N GLY A 34 11.77 -9.74 2.94
CA GLY A 34 11.66 -9.80 4.39
C GLY A 34 10.27 -10.27 4.82
N PRO A 35 10.11 -11.46 5.45
CA PRO A 35 8.79 -11.97 5.84
C PRO A 35 8.09 -11.06 6.87
N PHE A 36 8.84 -10.37 7.72
CA PHE A 36 8.29 -9.37 8.65
C PHE A 36 7.72 -8.15 7.93
N ASN A 37 8.38 -7.70 6.86
CA ASN A 37 7.89 -6.61 6.01
C ASN A 37 6.61 -7.04 5.31
N ILE A 38 6.61 -8.22 4.67
CA ILE A 38 5.40 -8.78 4.04
C ILE A 38 4.24 -8.84 5.02
N GLY A 39 4.41 -9.46 6.20
CA GLY A 39 3.32 -9.54 7.17
C GLY A 39 2.83 -8.18 7.65
N SER A 40 3.74 -7.21 7.82
CA SER A 40 3.39 -5.83 8.21
C SER A 40 2.65 -5.08 7.10
N ILE A 41 3.04 -5.28 5.84
CA ILE A 41 2.39 -4.72 4.65
C ILE A 41 0.97 -5.27 4.54
N PHE A 42 0.78 -6.58 4.58
CA PHE A 42 -0.55 -7.21 4.50
C PHE A 42 -1.46 -6.77 5.65
N ARG A 43 -0.91 -6.61 6.86
CA ARG A 43 -1.66 -6.10 8.01
C ARG A 43 -2.11 -4.65 7.81
N SER A 44 -1.23 -3.80 7.30
CA SER A 44 -1.55 -2.40 7.01
C SER A 44 -2.57 -2.30 5.87
N ALA A 45 -2.39 -3.10 4.81
CA ALA A 45 -3.30 -3.22 3.70
C ALA A 45 -4.71 -3.62 4.15
N ALA A 46 -4.84 -4.64 4.99
CA ALA A 46 -6.13 -5.05 5.56
C ALA A 46 -6.76 -3.97 6.45
N ALA A 47 -5.95 -3.19 7.17
CA ALA A 47 -6.43 -2.11 8.03
C ALA A 47 -6.98 -0.93 7.21
N PHE A 48 -6.31 -0.57 6.12
CA PHE A 48 -6.71 0.51 5.20
C PHE A 48 -7.70 0.06 4.11
N GLY A 49 -8.08 -1.21 4.08
CA GLY A 49 -9.04 -1.74 3.11
C GLY A 49 -8.48 -1.72 1.69
N VAL A 50 -7.27 -2.24 1.50
CA VAL A 50 -6.75 -2.56 0.17
C VAL A 50 -7.56 -3.72 -0.41
N ASP A 51 -7.97 -3.58 -1.67
CA ASP A 51 -8.82 -4.55 -2.36
C ASP A 51 -7.98 -5.71 -2.89
N GLU A 52 -6.86 -5.38 -3.53
CA GLU A 52 -5.99 -6.34 -4.24
C GLU A 52 -4.51 -6.03 -4.02
N ILE A 53 -3.72 -7.10 -3.82
CA ILE A 53 -2.26 -7.04 -3.76
C ILE A 53 -1.66 -7.91 -4.86
N TRP A 54 -0.81 -7.35 -5.72
CA TRP A 54 0.00 -8.14 -6.65
C TRP A 54 1.41 -8.26 -6.10
N LEU A 55 1.87 -9.50 -5.92
CA LEU A 55 3.29 -9.75 -5.67
C LEU A 55 4.04 -9.69 -7.00
N ALA A 56 5.25 -9.15 -6.96
CA ALA A 56 6.09 -9.03 -8.15
C ALA A 56 7.54 -9.44 -7.88
N GLY A 57 8.22 -9.92 -8.91
CA GLY A 57 9.62 -10.34 -8.84
C GLY A 57 9.82 -11.45 -7.81
N ASN A 58 10.74 -11.22 -6.86
CA ASN A 58 11.09 -12.21 -5.83
C ASN A 58 10.34 -12.01 -4.51
N ALA A 59 9.18 -11.36 -4.53
CA ALA A 59 8.42 -11.06 -3.31
C ALA A 59 8.06 -12.34 -2.54
N THR A 60 8.30 -12.34 -1.24
CA THR A 60 7.93 -13.47 -0.39
C THR A 60 6.41 -13.55 -0.23
N PRO A 61 5.78 -14.71 -0.45
CA PRO A 61 4.33 -14.83 -0.31
C PRO A 61 3.90 -14.70 1.16
N PRO A 62 2.69 -14.16 1.44
CA PRO A 62 2.17 -14.02 2.80
C PRO A 62 1.95 -15.37 3.50
N THR A 63 1.84 -16.45 2.73
CA THR A 63 1.74 -17.85 3.22
C THR A 63 3.03 -18.35 3.85
N ASN A 64 4.15 -17.63 3.72
CA ASN A 64 5.38 -17.95 4.43
C ASN A 64 5.11 -17.97 5.96
N PRO A 65 5.45 -19.05 6.69
CA PRO A 65 5.15 -19.16 8.12
C PRO A 65 5.70 -18.02 8.98
N LYS A 66 6.81 -17.40 8.58
CA LYS A 66 7.38 -16.24 9.28
C LYS A 66 6.59 -14.96 9.01
N ALA A 67 6.03 -14.81 7.81
CA ALA A 67 5.17 -13.69 7.46
C ALA A 67 3.82 -13.77 8.20
N GLY A 68 3.23 -14.97 8.26
CA GLY A 68 1.97 -15.23 8.98
C GLY A 68 1.99 -14.81 10.46
N LYS A 69 3.15 -14.92 11.14
CA LYS A 69 3.30 -14.44 12.53
C LYS A 69 3.09 -12.93 12.70
N THR A 70 3.40 -12.15 11.67
CA THR A 70 3.28 -10.68 11.71
C THR A 70 1.95 -10.21 11.09
N ALA A 71 1.47 -10.92 10.07
CA ALA A 71 0.16 -10.70 9.47
C ALA A 71 -0.99 -11.03 10.44
N LEU A 72 -0.80 -11.97 11.37
CA LEU A 72 -1.83 -12.40 12.34
C LEU A 72 -3.15 -12.84 11.66
N GLY A 73 -3.06 -13.46 10.48
CA GLY A 73 -4.21 -13.94 9.73
C GLY A 73 -4.95 -12.86 8.94
N THR A 74 -4.36 -11.67 8.73
CA THR A 74 -4.98 -10.62 7.92
C THR A 74 -4.85 -10.84 6.42
N GLU A 75 -3.95 -11.72 5.98
CA GLU A 75 -3.78 -12.07 4.57
C GLU A 75 -5.05 -12.65 3.94
N ARG A 76 -5.93 -13.28 4.73
CA ARG A 76 -7.26 -13.73 4.27
C ARG A 76 -8.29 -12.62 4.09
N LEU A 77 -7.97 -11.40 4.52
CA LEU A 77 -8.87 -10.24 4.45
C LEU A 77 -8.63 -9.38 3.21
N VAL A 78 -7.61 -9.72 2.42
CA VAL A 78 -7.20 -9.00 1.22
C VAL A 78 -7.02 -10.02 0.10
N THR A 79 -7.54 -9.74 -1.09
CA THR A 79 -7.26 -10.56 -2.26
C THR A 79 -5.82 -10.34 -2.68
N TRP A 80 -5.06 -11.40 -2.95
CA TRP A 80 -3.68 -11.24 -3.41
C TRP A 80 -3.33 -12.25 -4.49
N HIS A 81 -2.35 -11.88 -5.31
CA HIS A 81 -1.90 -12.62 -6.48
C HIS A 81 -0.44 -13.03 -6.30
N GLU A 82 -0.10 -14.24 -6.73
CA GLU A 82 1.27 -14.78 -6.67
C GLU A 82 2.26 -13.92 -7.45
N ALA A 83 3.55 -14.08 -7.12
CA ALA A 83 4.61 -13.28 -7.72
C ALA A 83 4.74 -13.51 -9.23
N VAL A 84 4.63 -12.43 -10.00
CA VAL A 84 4.84 -12.38 -11.46
C VAL A 84 5.92 -11.35 -11.80
N PRO A 85 6.42 -11.27 -13.05
CA PRO A 85 7.29 -10.17 -13.46
C PRO A 85 6.68 -8.79 -13.15
N ALA A 86 7.53 -7.83 -12.78
CA ALA A 86 7.09 -6.49 -12.36
C ALA A 86 6.17 -5.79 -13.35
N THR A 87 6.52 -5.83 -14.63
CA THR A 87 5.73 -5.23 -15.72
C THR A 87 4.39 -5.93 -15.91
N GLU A 88 4.30 -7.23 -15.63
CA GLU A 88 3.04 -7.99 -15.68
C GLU A 88 2.12 -7.63 -14.51
N ALA A 89 2.67 -7.46 -13.30
CA ALA A 89 1.91 -6.99 -12.14
C ALA A 89 1.32 -5.58 -12.39
N VAL A 90 2.14 -4.67 -12.93
CA VAL A 90 1.69 -3.31 -13.32
C VAL A 90 0.59 -3.39 -14.38
N LYS A 91 0.77 -4.21 -15.41
CA LYS A 91 -0.25 -4.43 -16.45
C LYS A 91 -1.56 -4.96 -15.86
N ALA A 92 -1.51 -5.98 -15.02
CA ALA A 92 -2.69 -6.56 -14.38
C ALA A 92 -3.45 -5.53 -13.53
N ALA A 93 -2.74 -4.71 -12.75
CA ALA A 93 -3.36 -3.65 -11.96
C ALA A 93 -4.04 -2.59 -12.86
N ARG A 94 -3.42 -2.21 -13.98
CA ARG A 94 -4.03 -1.29 -14.95
C ARG A 94 -5.27 -1.87 -15.60
N GLU A 95 -5.23 -3.14 -16.01
CA GLU A 95 -6.37 -3.87 -16.59
C GLU A 95 -7.51 -4.00 -15.57
N ALA A 96 -7.20 -4.07 -14.27
CA ALA A 96 -8.19 -4.02 -13.19
C ALA A 96 -8.75 -2.61 -12.90
N GLY A 97 -8.30 -1.58 -13.61
CA GLY A 97 -8.84 -0.21 -13.56
C GLY A 97 -8.07 0.77 -12.66
N TYR A 98 -6.92 0.38 -12.12
CA TYR A 98 -6.14 1.25 -11.23
C TYR A 98 -5.19 2.17 -12.01
N THR A 99 -4.97 3.38 -11.51
CA THR A 99 -3.75 4.14 -11.86
C THR A 99 -2.59 3.66 -11.01
N VAL A 100 -1.47 3.28 -11.61
CA VAL A 100 -0.33 2.69 -10.89
C VAL A 100 0.71 3.76 -10.57
N LEU A 101 1.00 3.99 -9.28
CA LEU A 101 1.98 4.97 -8.82
C LEU A 101 3.06 4.31 -7.96
N ALA A 102 4.32 4.42 -8.39
CA ALA A 102 5.44 3.89 -7.63
C ALA A 102 5.88 4.83 -6.51
N ILE A 103 6.15 4.29 -5.32
CA ILE A 103 6.71 5.04 -4.19
C ILE A 103 8.22 4.87 -4.21
N GLU A 104 8.93 5.83 -4.83
CA GLU A 104 10.37 5.78 -5.00
C GLU A 104 11.01 7.18 -5.08
N LEU A 105 12.26 7.30 -4.64
CA LEU A 105 13.06 8.51 -4.73
C LEU A 105 13.74 8.62 -6.11
N THR A 106 13.02 9.17 -7.10
CA THR A 106 13.56 9.49 -8.43
C THR A 106 13.60 11.00 -8.68
N GLY A 107 14.40 11.44 -9.66
CA GLY A 107 14.57 12.87 -9.97
C GLY A 107 13.29 13.58 -10.44
N GLU A 108 12.32 12.83 -10.95
CA GLU A 108 11.04 13.35 -11.47
C GLU A 108 9.85 13.02 -10.53
N ALA A 109 10.11 12.39 -9.39
CA ALA A 109 9.06 11.97 -8.48
C ALA A 109 8.34 13.16 -7.84
N LEU A 110 7.01 13.09 -7.77
CA LEU A 110 6.20 14.08 -7.06
C LEU A 110 6.18 13.80 -5.55
N PRO A 111 6.17 14.81 -4.67
CA PRO A 111 5.90 14.60 -3.26
C PRO A 111 4.54 13.90 -3.10
N LEU A 112 4.48 12.83 -2.31
CA LEU A 112 3.30 11.97 -2.18
C LEU A 112 2.02 12.75 -1.81
N HIS A 113 2.12 13.74 -0.92
CA HIS A 113 0.99 14.58 -0.51
C HIS A 113 0.50 15.55 -1.59
N LYS A 114 1.24 15.68 -2.71
CA LYS A 114 0.84 16.44 -3.90
C LYS A 114 0.38 15.53 -5.05
N ALA A 115 0.61 14.24 -4.94
CA ALA A 115 0.08 13.28 -5.89
C ALA A 115 -1.43 13.21 -5.73
N ARG A 116 -2.15 13.10 -6.85
CA ARG A 116 -3.59 12.86 -6.83
C ARG A 116 -3.82 11.40 -6.42
N LEU A 117 -4.35 11.13 -5.24
CA LEU A 117 -4.62 9.77 -4.73
C LEU A 117 -6.10 9.55 -4.38
N ASP A 118 -6.94 10.57 -4.54
CA ASP A 118 -8.39 10.56 -4.38
C ASP A 118 -9.13 9.87 -5.56
N ARG A 119 -8.58 8.77 -6.06
CA ARG A 119 -9.15 7.92 -7.12
C ARG A 119 -8.75 6.47 -6.93
N ASP A 120 -9.27 5.58 -7.78
CA ASP A 120 -8.80 4.19 -7.86
C ASP A 120 -7.30 4.15 -8.21
N VAL A 121 -6.48 3.82 -7.21
CA VAL A 121 -5.02 3.88 -7.29
C VAL A 121 -4.40 2.58 -6.81
N CYS A 122 -3.36 2.13 -7.51
CA CYS A 122 -2.51 1.03 -7.08
C CYS A 122 -1.14 1.60 -6.75
N LEU A 123 -0.75 1.52 -5.48
CA LEU A 123 0.55 2.01 -5.02
C LEU A 123 1.59 0.92 -5.20
N VAL A 124 2.84 1.28 -5.48
CA VAL A 124 3.94 0.30 -5.59
C VAL A 124 5.01 0.57 -4.56
N VAL A 125 5.47 -0.50 -3.90
CA VAL A 125 6.65 -0.48 -3.04
C VAL A 125 7.64 -1.55 -3.52
N GLY A 126 8.92 -1.20 -3.50
CA GLY A 126 10.00 -2.04 -4.03
C GLY A 126 10.84 -2.74 -2.97
N SER A 127 11.93 -3.34 -3.43
CA SER A 127 12.88 -4.12 -2.63
C SER A 127 13.48 -3.31 -1.47
N GLU A 128 13.79 -3.98 -0.36
CA GLU A 128 14.48 -3.35 0.77
C GLU A 128 15.85 -2.75 0.41
N ASP A 129 16.57 -3.40 -0.52
CA ASP A 129 17.95 -3.04 -0.86
C ASP A 129 18.04 -2.15 -2.10
N HIS A 130 17.09 -2.30 -3.02
CA HIS A 130 17.17 -1.70 -4.36
C HIS A 130 15.97 -0.81 -4.72
N GLY A 131 14.94 -0.77 -3.88
CA GLY A 131 13.72 -0.05 -4.22
C GLY A 131 13.00 -0.65 -5.41
N CYS A 132 12.28 0.17 -6.15
CA CYS A 132 11.56 -0.22 -7.37
C CYS A 132 12.54 -0.43 -8.53
N SER A 133 12.35 -1.50 -9.30
CA SER A 133 13.21 -1.77 -10.45
C SER A 133 13.00 -0.74 -11.58
N PRO A 134 14.00 -0.49 -12.45
CA PRO A 134 13.82 0.38 -13.61
C PRO A 134 12.65 -0.02 -14.51
N ALA A 135 12.44 -1.33 -14.71
CA ALA A 135 11.34 -1.84 -15.51
C ALA A 135 9.97 -1.54 -14.88
N LEU A 136 9.88 -1.55 -13.55
CA LEU A 136 8.67 -1.16 -12.83
C LEU A 136 8.42 0.34 -12.94
N LEU A 137 9.46 1.15 -12.74
CA LEU A 137 9.38 2.61 -12.83
C LEU A 137 8.94 3.07 -14.22
N ASP A 138 9.47 2.46 -15.28
CA ASP A 138 9.08 2.75 -16.67
C ASP A 138 7.64 2.32 -17.00
N ALA A 139 7.13 1.27 -16.34
CA ALA A 139 5.78 0.75 -16.59
C ALA A 139 4.69 1.49 -15.79
N ALA A 140 5.05 2.13 -14.68
CA ALA A 140 4.13 2.86 -13.80
C ALA A 140 3.58 4.12 -14.50
N ASP A 141 2.38 4.56 -14.10
CA ASP A 141 1.78 5.80 -14.62
C ASP A 141 2.42 7.06 -14.01
N GLY A 142 3.20 6.89 -12.94
CA GLY A 142 3.95 7.97 -12.32
C GLY A 142 4.73 7.49 -11.10
N VAL A 143 5.63 8.36 -10.63
CA VAL A 143 6.45 8.10 -9.44
C VAL A 143 6.20 9.19 -8.41
N CYS A 144 6.05 8.78 -7.16
CA CYS A 144 5.84 9.64 -6.01
C CYS A 144 6.87 9.30 -4.94
N TYR A 145 7.20 10.24 -4.05
CA TYR A 145 8.08 9.97 -2.91
C TYR A 145 7.54 10.56 -1.62
N ILE A 146 7.87 9.90 -0.50
CA ILE A 146 7.55 10.42 0.82
C ILE A 146 8.63 11.45 1.19
N PRO A 147 8.29 12.73 1.43
CA PRO A 147 9.28 13.73 1.83
C PRO A 147 10.00 13.34 3.12
N GLN A 148 11.33 13.43 3.10
CA GLN A 148 12.20 13.11 4.23
C GLN A 148 13.06 14.33 4.56
N VAL A 149 12.99 14.81 5.80
CA VAL A 149 13.76 15.96 6.29
C VAL A 149 14.90 15.55 7.24
N GLY A 150 15.00 14.26 7.52
CA GLY A 150 16.01 13.68 8.42
C GLY A 150 17.32 13.36 7.72
N ARG A 151 18.21 12.67 8.44
CA ARG A 151 19.52 12.20 7.93
C ARG A 151 19.52 10.73 7.50
N VAL A 152 18.35 10.10 7.43
CA VAL A 152 18.18 8.72 6.97
C VAL A 152 17.82 8.74 5.49
N GLY A 153 18.42 7.83 4.71
CA GLY A 153 18.28 7.82 3.24
C GLY A 153 17.01 7.14 2.73
N SER A 154 16.29 6.40 3.57
CA SER A 154 15.05 5.73 3.20
C SER A 154 14.25 5.30 4.43
N PHE A 155 12.97 4.97 4.22
CA PHE A 155 12.15 4.29 5.21
C PHE A 155 12.28 2.78 5.05
N ASN A 156 11.98 2.04 6.12
CA ASN A 156 11.61 0.63 5.99
C ASN A 156 10.42 0.49 5.01
N VAL A 157 10.44 -0.49 4.12
CA VAL A 157 9.43 -0.66 3.07
C VAL A 157 8.01 -0.82 3.60
N ALA A 158 7.80 -1.53 4.72
CA ALA A 158 6.48 -1.68 5.30
C ALA A 158 5.96 -0.37 5.90
N VAL A 159 6.86 0.47 6.43
CA VAL A 159 6.53 1.82 6.89
C VAL A 159 6.18 2.72 5.71
N ALA A 160 6.95 2.66 4.62
CA ALA A 160 6.64 3.40 3.40
C ALA A 160 5.27 3.04 2.83
N ALA A 161 4.95 1.73 2.76
CA ALA A 161 3.63 1.24 2.37
C ALA A 161 2.52 1.81 3.27
N ALA A 162 2.69 1.72 4.60
CA ALA A 162 1.69 2.22 5.54
C ALA A 162 1.45 3.74 5.41
N ILE A 163 2.52 4.54 5.22
CA ILE A 163 2.40 5.99 4.99
C ILE A 163 1.64 6.26 3.69
N ALA A 164 1.98 5.54 2.61
CA ALA A 164 1.35 5.74 1.32
C ALA A 164 -0.14 5.37 1.32
N LEU A 165 -0.50 4.24 1.95
CA LEU A 165 -1.89 3.83 2.14
C LEU A 165 -2.68 4.83 3.00
N ALA A 166 -2.08 5.33 4.08
CA ALA A 166 -2.71 6.31 4.95
C ALA A 166 -2.95 7.64 4.22
N GLU A 167 -2.01 8.07 3.38
CA GLU A 167 -2.13 9.31 2.61
C GLU A 167 -3.22 9.20 1.53
N ALA A 168 -3.33 8.08 0.82
CA ALA A 168 -4.41 7.84 -0.12
C ALA A 168 -5.79 7.95 0.55
N ARG A 169 -5.95 7.29 1.71
CA ARG A 169 -7.18 7.38 2.50
C ARG A 169 -7.43 8.77 3.06
N ARG A 170 -6.39 9.49 3.50
CA ARG A 170 -6.53 10.87 3.97
C ARG A 170 -7.10 11.77 2.87
N GLN A 171 -6.56 11.72 1.65
CA GLN A 171 -7.05 12.52 0.53
C GLN A 171 -8.50 12.19 0.16
N GLU A 172 -8.85 10.89 0.15
CA GLU A 172 -10.24 10.48 -0.08
C GLU A 172 -11.16 11.02 1.02
N TRP A 173 -10.75 10.93 2.28
CA TRP A 173 -11.56 11.33 3.41
C TRP A 173 -11.70 12.84 3.61
N GLU A 174 -10.76 13.64 3.10
CA GLU A 174 -10.89 15.10 3.08
C GLU A 174 -12.03 15.58 2.19
N ASN A 175 -12.40 14.78 1.19
CA ASN A 175 -13.49 15.09 0.27
C ASN A 175 -14.85 14.56 0.75
N LEU A 176 -14.92 13.98 1.95
CA LEU A 176 -16.19 13.52 2.50
C LEU A 176 -17.06 14.70 2.94
N PRO A 177 -18.38 14.65 2.71
CA PRO A 177 -19.28 15.64 3.27
C PRO A 177 -19.13 15.66 4.79
N ASP A 178 -19.12 16.85 5.40
CA ASP A 178 -19.29 16.98 6.84
C ASP A 178 -20.57 16.24 7.26
N SER A 179 -20.42 15.19 8.06
CA SER A 179 -21.50 14.32 8.54
C SER A 179 -22.32 14.96 9.64
#